data_AF-A0A803TN88-F1
#
_entry.id   AF-A0A803TN88-F1
#
_cell.length_a   1.000
_cell.length_b   1.000
_cell.length_c   1.000
_cell.angle_alpha   90.00
_cell.angle_beta   90.00
_cell.angle_gamma   90.00
#
_symmetry.space_group_name_H-M   'P 1'
#
loop_
_entity.id
_entity.type
_entity.pdbx_description
1 polymer ?
#
loop_
_entity_poly.entity_id
_entity_poly.type
_entity_poly.pdbx_seq_one_letter_code
_entity_poly.pdbx_strand_id
1 'polypeptide(L)'
;WNALPPYMRAMHLQFQRQCIFSSSFYCRFQIDFQCGSAPSPRPDVAFHFNARFDESCMVGNSFERGNWQHEQRKQDMPFRKGHPFEIRTDPLCFCLLQVAVDGRHVFEFIHRIPLQQSVCCGITL
;
A
#
# COMPACT_ATOMS: atom_id res chain seq x y z
N TRP A 1 -14.01 -16.91 -14.47
CA TRP A 1 -12.70 -16.76 -13.81
C TRP A 1 -11.62 -17.34 -14.71
N ASN A 2 -11.28 -16.64 -15.79
CA ASN A 2 -10.27 -17.08 -16.74
C ASN A 2 -8.88 -16.70 -16.23
N ALA A 3 -7.94 -17.62 -16.44
CA ALA A 3 -6.61 -17.65 -15.85
C ALA A 3 -5.86 -16.31 -16.00
N LEU A 4 -5.66 -15.60 -14.89
CA LEU A 4 -4.66 -14.54 -14.80
C LEU A 4 -3.30 -15.07 -15.32
N PRO A 5 -2.56 -14.28 -16.11
CA PRO A 5 -1.23 -14.65 -16.59
C PRO A 5 -0.32 -15.12 -15.44
N PRO A 6 0.64 -16.05 -15.68
CA PRO A 6 1.49 -16.62 -14.63
C PRO A 6 2.20 -15.57 -13.75
N TYR A 7 2.61 -14.44 -14.33
CA TYR A 7 3.22 -13.33 -13.60
C TYR A 7 2.23 -12.57 -12.70
N MET A 8 0.96 -12.43 -13.13
CA MET A 8 -0.10 -11.88 -12.29
C MET A 8 -0.46 -12.84 -11.15
N ARG A 9 -0.38 -14.15 -11.37
CA ARG A 9 -0.58 -15.16 -10.30
C ARG A 9 0.53 -15.11 -9.25
N ALA A 10 1.80 -14.97 -9.67
CA ALA A 10 2.93 -14.84 -8.75
C ALA A 10 2.88 -13.52 -7.95
N MET A 11 2.52 -12.41 -8.60
CA MET A 11 2.22 -11.15 -7.91
C MET A 11 1.06 -11.30 -6.92
N HIS A 12 -0.06 -11.89 -7.34
CA HIS A 12 -1.23 -12.11 -6.48
C HIS A 12 -0.83 -12.87 -5.20
N LEU A 13 -0.05 -13.95 -5.33
CA LEU A 13 0.44 -14.73 -4.18
C LEU A 13 1.43 -13.97 -3.27
N GLN A 14 2.21 -13.01 -3.78
CA GLN A 14 3.09 -12.18 -2.96
C GLN A 14 2.34 -11.06 -2.19
N PHE A 15 1.20 -10.59 -2.73
CA PHE A 15 0.42 -9.48 -2.17
C PHE A 15 -0.80 -9.91 -1.33
N GLN A 16 -1.15 -11.21 -1.29
CA GLN A 16 -2.21 -11.78 -0.43
C GLN A 16 -1.87 -11.79 1.09
N ARG A 17 -0.95 -10.94 1.57
CA ARG A 17 -0.69 -10.84 3.01
C ARG A 17 -1.84 -10.09 3.67
N GLN A 18 -2.78 -10.87 4.19
CA GLN A 18 -3.80 -10.39 5.11
C GLN A 18 -3.11 -9.95 6.39
N CYS A 19 -3.24 -8.68 6.72
CA CYS A 19 -2.70 -8.16 7.96
C CYS A 19 -3.83 -7.46 8.73
N ILE A 20 -4.01 -7.88 9.99
CA ILE A 20 -5.03 -7.37 10.91
C ILE A 20 -4.36 -6.37 11.84
N PHE A 21 -4.89 -5.16 11.94
CA PHE A 21 -4.34 -4.08 12.78
C PHE A 21 -5.41 -3.45 13.64
N SER A 22 -5.04 -2.95 14.83
CA SER A 22 -5.85 -2.02 15.61
C SER A 22 -5.08 -0.72 15.82
N SER A 23 -5.58 0.39 15.26
CA SER A 23 -4.99 1.72 15.51
C SER A 23 -5.67 2.35 16.71
N SER A 24 -5.07 2.24 17.91
CA SER A 24 -5.70 2.75 19.14
C SER A 24 -5.26 4.15 19.57
N PHE A 25 -4.17 4.73 19.04
CA PHE A 25 -3.68 6.05 19.51
C PHE A 25 -3.06 6.98 18.44
N TYR A 26 -2.77 6.51 17.23
CA TYR A 26 -2.01 7.30 16.26
C TYR A 26 -2.91 8.11 15.33
N CYS A 27 -2.43 9.30 14.92
CA CYS A 27 -3.13 10.14 13.96
C CYS A 27 -2.91 9.68 12.51
N ARG A 28 -1.95 8.80 12.26
CA ARG A 28 -1.60 8.29 10.92
C ARG A 28 -1.11 6.85 11.04
N PHE A 29 -1.07 6.12 9.94
CA PHE A 29 -0.22 4.94 9.79
C PHE A 29 0.19 4.79 8.32
N GLN A 30 1.25 4.05 8.05
CA GLN A 30 1.71 3.81 6.68
C GLN A 30 2.07 2.34 6.41
N ILE A 31 1.89 1.92 5.17
CA ILE A 31 2.35 0.64 4.60
C ILE A 31 3.27 0.98 3.43
N ASP A 32 4.51 0.46 3.48
CA ASP A 32 5.51 0.68 2.44
C ASP A 32 5.89 -0.63 1.73
N PHE A 33 5.83 -0.62 0.40
CA PHE A 33 6.42 -1.63 -0.47
C PHE A 33 7.78 -1.13 -0.96
N GLN A 34 8.85 -1.62 -0.34
CA GLN A 34 10.21 -1.16 -0.56
C GLN A 34 10.95 -2.03 -1.57
N CYS A 35 11.74 -1.40 -2.42
CA CYS A 35 12.62 -2.05 -3.39
C CYS A 35 14.02 -2.18 -2.77
N GLY A 36 14.23 -3.24 -1.99
CA GLY A 36 15.47 -3.52 -1.27
C GLY A 36 15.41 -3.16 0.21
N SER A 37 16.49 -3.50 0.94
CA SER A 37 16.60 -3.38 2.39
C SER A 37 17.89 -2.69 2.84
N ALA A 38 18.61 -2.07 1.90
CA ALA A 38 19.86 -1.39 2.20
C ALA A 38 19.61 -0.22 3.17
N PRO A 39 20.43 -0.04 4.23
CA PRO A 39 20.24 1.05 5.18
C PRO A 39 20.62 2.41 4.58
N SER A 40 21.47 2.43 3.54
CA SER A 40 21.87 3.62 2.81
C SER A 40 22.37 3.25 1.41
N PRO A 41 21.97 3.98 0.34
CA PRO A 41 20.91 4.99 0.36
C PRO A 41 19.55 4.37 0.71
N ARG A 42 18.61 5.20 1.20
CA ARG A 42 17.24 4.74 1.51
C ARG A 42 16.67 4.02 0.28
N PRO A 43 16.09 2.82 0.43
CA PRO A 43 15.54 2.09 -0.70
C PRO A 43 14.36 2.85 -1.28
N ASP A 44 14.15 2.68 -2.58
CA ASP A 44 12.97 3.20 -3.26
C ASP A 44 11.71 2.56 -2.65
N VAL A 45 10.61 3.31 -2.63
CA VAL A 45 9.30 2.85 -2.17
C VAL A 45 8.38 2.83 -3.38
N ALA A 46 8.07 1.64 -3.88
CA ALA A 46 7.19 1.45 -5.04
C ALA A 46 5.75 1.86 -4.73
N PHE A 47 5.31 1.63 -3.49
CA PHE A 47 4.01 2.06 -2.99
C PHE A 47 4.10 2.43 -1.52
N HIS A 48 3.79 3.69 -1.24
CA HIS A 48 3.59 4.23 0.10
C HIS A 48 2.10 4.52 0.26
N PHE A 49 1.44 3.73 1.10
CA PHE A 49 0.07 3.99 1.52
C PHE A 49 0.11 4.65 2.89
N ASN A 50 -0.52 5.79 3.06
CA ASN A 50 -0.58 6.50 4.33
C ASN A 50 -2.00 6.96 4.63
N ALA A 51 -2.63 6.34 5.62
CA ALA A 51 -3.90 6.79 6.15
C ALA A 51 -3.64 7.90 7.18
N ARG A 52 -4.26 9.06 6.98
CA ARG A 52 -4.13 10.25 7.84
C ARG A 52 -5.48 10.59 8.47
N PHE A 53 -5.67 10.18 9.72
CA PHE A 53 -6.92 10.41 10.46
C PHE A 53 -7.15 11.89 10.79
N ASP A 54 -6.08 12.65 10.97
CA ASP A 54 -6.09 14.10 11.20
C ASP A 54 -6.51 14.90 9.97
N GLU A 55 -6.15 14.42 8.77
CA GLU A 55 -6.56 15.01 7.48
C GLU A 55 -7.82 14.33 6.89
N SER A 56 -8.35 13.29 7.55
CA SER A 56 -9.46 12.45 7.06
C SER A 56 -9.27 11.96 5.62
N CYS A 57 -8.05 11.55 5.27
CA CYS A 57 -7.72 11.10 3.92
C CYS A 57 -6.75 9.93 3.89
N MET A 58 -6.73 9.24 2.76
CA MET A 58 -5.71 8.27 2.39
C MET A 58 -4.80 8.88 1.33
N VAL A 59 -3.50 8.64 1.47
CA VAL A 59 -2.46 9.12 0.55
C VAL A 59 -1.72 7.92 -0.04
N GLY A 60 -1.56 7.91 -1.35
CA GLY A 60 -0.69 7.01 -2.10
C GLY A 60 0.48 7.80 -2.69
N ASN A 61 1.70 7.29 -2.56
CA ASN A 61 2.86 7.89 -3.23
C ASN A 61 3.93 6.83 -3.58
N SER A 62 4.99 7.26 -4.25
CA SER A 62 6.24 6.52 -4.41
C SER A 62 7.41 7.40 -3.98
N PHE A 63 8.47 6.75 -3.51
CA PHE A 63 9.75 7.37 -3.21
C PHE A 63 10.77 6.83 -4.21
N GLU A 64 11.32 7.71 -5.03
CA GLU A 64 12.17 7.35 -6.16
C GLU A 64 13.42 8.20 -6.13
N ARG A 65 14.59 7.54 -6.17
CA ARG A 65 15.91 8.20 -6.26
C ARG A 65 16.08 9.30 -5.20
N GLY A 66 15.68 8.99 -3.97
CA GLY A 66 15.81 9.90 -2.84
C GLY A 66 14.70 10.95 -2.69
N ASN A 67 13.65 10.92 -3.53
CA ASN A 67 12.60 11.94 -3.51
C ASN A 67 11.19 11.36 -3.52
N TRP A 68 10.31 11.95 -2.71
CA TRP A 68 8.87 11.73 -2.83
C TRP A 68 8.35 12.33 -4.11
N GLN A 69 7.49 11.58 -4.77
CA GLN A 69 6.83 12.02 -5.99
C GLN A 69 5.49 12.71 -5.66
N HIS A 70 4.65 12.95 -6.67
CA HIS A 70 3.35 13.59 -6.46
C HIS A 70 2.39 12.68 -5.65
N GLU A 71 1.76 13.23 -4.61
CA GLU A 71 0.80 12.50 -3.79
C GLU A 71 -0.53 12.28 -4.54
N GLN A 72 -1.04 11.05 -4.49
CA GLN A 72 -2.42 10.76 -4.83
C GLN A 72 -3.25 10.75 -3.54
N ARG A 73 -4.29 11.58 -3.44
CA ARG A 73 -5.09 11.72 -2.23
C ARG A 73 -6.53 11.27 -2.46
N LYS A 74 -7.15 10.65 -1.46
CA LYS A 74 -8.58 10.32 -1.44
C LYS A 74 -9.22 10.66 -0.10
N GLN A 75 -10.25 11.50 -0.11
CA GLN A 75 -10.99 11.97 1.07
C GLN A 75 -12.22 11.08 1.36
N ASP A 76 -12.00 9.78 1.52
CA ASP A 76 -13.03 8.78 1.86
C ASP A 76 -12.41 7.79 2.85
N MET A 77 -12.33 8.19 4.13
CA MET A 77 -11.58 7.46 5.15
C MET A 77 -12.36 6.22 5.62
N PRO A 78 -11.87 4.98 5.36
CA PRO A 78 -12.56 3.77 5.77
C PRO A 78 -12.21 3.33 7.20
N PHE A 79 -11.08 3.83 7.74
CA PHE A 79 -10.57 3.44 9.05
C PHE A 79 -11.28 4.18 10.17
N ARG A 80 -11.50 3.49 11.29
CA ARG A 80 -11.99 4.09 12.54
C ARG A 80 -10.95 3.91 13.64
N LYS A 81 -10.64 4.98 14.38
CA LYS A 81 -9.76 4.91 15.55
C LYS A 81 -10.32 3.90 16.56
N GLY A 82 -9.43 3.14 17.18
CA GLY A 82 -9.74 2.09 18.16
C GLY A 82 -10.35 0.82 17.59
N HIS A 83 -10.62 0.75 16.28
CA HIS A 83 -11.25 -0.42 15.67
C HIS A 83 -10.21 -1.26 14.93
N PRO A 84 -10.29 -2.60 15.02
CA PRO A 84 -9.51 -3.47 14.19
C PRO A 84 -9.95 -3.35 12.73
N PHE A 85 -9.01 -3.51 11.80
CA PHE A 85 -9.27 -3.54 10.38
C PHE A 85 -8.33 -4.52 9.68
N GLU A 86 -8.78 -5.05 8.54
CA GLU A 86 -7.98 -5.83 7.61
C GLU A 86 -7.62 -4.98 6.39
N ILE A 87 -6.34 -4.94 6.02
CA ILE A 87 -5.91 -4.38 4.73
C ILE A 87 -5.46 -5.50 3.81
N ARG A 88 -5.94 -5.43 2.56
CA ARG A 88 -5.45 -6.26 1.46
C ARG A 88 -5.06 -5.37 0.30
N THR A 89 -3.94 -5.68 -0.34
CA THR A 89 -3.49 -5.02 -1.57
C THR A 89 -3.51 -6.04 -2.69
N ASP A 90 -4.21 -5.73 -3.79
CA ASP A 90 -4.36 -6.63 -4.93
C ASP A 90 -3.90 -5.92 -6.21
N PRO A 91 -3.00 -6.51 -7.00
CA PRO A 91 -2.69 -5.98 -8.33
C PRO A 91 -3.88 -6.23 -9.26
N LEU A 92 -4.49 -5.16 -9.79
CA LEU A 92 -5.61 -5.24 -10.72
C LEU A 92 -5.13 -5.41 -12.17
N CYS A 93 -3.99 -4.78 -12.51
CA CYS A 93 -3.29 -4.96 -13.78
C CYS A 93 -1.78 -4.69 -13.62
N PHE A 94 -1.03 -4.62 -14.72
CA PHE A 94 0.43 -4.43 -14.68
C PHE A 94 0.87 -3.13 -14.00
N CYS A 95 0.05 -2.08 -13.99
CA CYS A 95 0.39 -0.77 -13.43
C CYS A 95 -0.54 -0.30 -12.31
N LEU A 96 -1.59 -1.05 -11.97
CA LEU A 96 -2.62 -0.62 -11.03
C LEU A 96 -2.69 -1.55 -9.83
N LEU A 97 -2.47 -0.97 -8.65
CA LEU A 97 -2.67 -1.62 -7.36
C LEU A 97 -4.00 -1.16 -6.76
N GLN A 98 -4.73 -2.09 -6.18
CA GLN A 98 -5.98 -1.82 -5.49
C GLN A 98 -5.82 -2.14 -4.00
N VAL A 99 -6.37 -1.30 -3.13
CA VAL A 99 -6.39 -1.48 -1.68
C VAL A 99 -7.83 -1.73 -1.25
N ALA A 100 -8.03 -2.82 -0.53
CA ALA A 100 -9.25 -3.16 0.16
C ALA A 100 -9.06 -3.06 1.67
N VAL A 101 -10.08 -2.53 2.35
CA VAL A 101 -10.19 -2.47 3.81
C VAL A 101 -11.44 -3.22 4.21
N ASP A 102 -11.33 -4.21 5.10
CA ASP A 102 -12.44 -5.06 5.55
C ASP A 102 -13.26 -5.63 4.38
N GLY A 103 -12.57 -6.08 3.33
CA GLY A 103 -13.16 -6.65 2.11
C GLY A 103 -13.77 -5.63 1.13
N ARG A 104 -13.79 -4.33 1.44
CA ARG A 104 -14.28 -3.27 0.54
C ARG A 104 -13.12 -2.55 -0.14
N HIS A 105 -13.20 -2.36 -1.45
CA HIS A 105 -12.24 -1.56 -2.21
C HIS A 105 -12.36 -0.07 -1.88
N VAL A 106 -11.25 0.54 -1.47
CA VAL A 106 -11.23 1.91 -0.93
C VAL A 106 -10.20 2.81 -1.59
N PHE A 107 -9.15 2.27 -2.19
CA PHE A 107 -8.10 3.07 -2.81
C PHE A 107 -7.51 2.33 -4.00
N GLU A 108 -7.08 3.08 -5.01
CA GLU A 108 -6.40 2.56 -6.19
C GLU A 108 -5.17 3.41 -6.44
N PHE A 109 -4.06 2.80 -6.81
CA PHE A 109 -2.79 3.47 -7.02
C PHE A 109 -2.13 2.99 -8.30
N ILE A 110 -1.88 3.92 -9.22
CA ILE A 110 -1.09 3.63 -10.42
C ILE A 110 0.39 3.68 -9.99
N HIS A 111 1.02 2.51 -9.90
CA HIS A 111 2.39 2.43 -9.42
C HIS A 111 3.39 2.86 -10.50
N ARG A 112 4.41 3.62 -10.08
CA ARG A 112 5.45 4.19 -10.95
C ARG A 112 6.64 3.24 -11.13
N ILE A 113 6.85 2.37 -10.14
CA ILE A 113 7.90 1.35 -10.12
C ILE A 113 7.22 -0.02 -10.19
N PRO A 114 7.66 -0.93 -11.07
CA PRO A 114 7.09 -2.27 -11.15
C PRO A 114 7.17 -3.01 -9.81
N LEU A 115 6.02 -3.49 -9.34
CA LEU A 115 5.91 -4.12 -8.02
C LEU A 115 6.61 -5.49 -7.91
N GLN A 116 6.99 -6.13 -9.01
CA GLN A 116 7.62 -7.48 -9.02
C GLN A 116 8.90 -7.57 -8.17
N GLN A 117 9.57 -6.45 -7.93
CA GLN A 117 10.84 -6.40 -7.19
C GLN A 117 10.69 -5.80 -5.78
N SER A 118 9.47 -5.40 -5.41
CA SER A 118 9.20 -4.79 -4.11
C SER A 118 8.83 -5.84 -3.06
N VAL A 119 9.28 -5.64 -1.84
CA VAL A 119 8.88 -6.41 -0.66
C VAL A 119 8.13 -5.48 0.27
N CYS A 120 6.98 -5.92 0.79
CA CYS A 120 6.31 -5.20 1.88
C CYS A 120 7.22 -5.20 3.11
N CYS A 121 7.77 -4.03 3.46
CA CYS A 121 8.86 -3.94 4.43
C CYS A 121 8.44 -3.34 5.78
N GLY A 122 7.14 -3.10 6.00
CA GLY A 122 6.64 -2.83 7.35
C GLY A 122 5.52 -1.82 7.41
N ILE A 123 5.01 -1.68 8.64
CA ILE A 123 4.00 -0.70 9.00
C ILE A 123 4.56 0.17 10.09
N THR A 124 4.48 1.48 9.87
CA THR A 124 4.81 2.49 10.87
C THR A 124 3.49 3.11 11.34
N LEU A 125 3.23 3.03 12.64
CA LEU A 125 2.10 3.67 13.32
C LEU A 125 2.53 5.04 13.85
#